data_AF-A0A7C5LA01-F1
#
_entry.id   AF-A0A7C5LA01-F1
#
_cell.length_a   1.000
_cell.length_b   1.000
_cell.length_c   1.000
_cell.angle_alpha   90.00
_cell.angle_beta   90.00
_cell.angle_gamma   90.00
#
_symmetry.space_group_name_H-M   'P 1'
#
loop_
_entity.id
_entity.type
_entity.pdbx_description
1 polymer ?
#
loop_
_entity_poly.entity_id
_entity_poly.type
_entity_poly.pdbx_seq_one_letter_code
_entity_poly.pdbx_strand_id
1 'polypeptide(L)'
;MNFHPLVIYLAVGALILCYTAYFLHFTLLRNSSFTFYYALTNHALSVVLSPLAVLTGLSVAGTQYVQQKAPFIFLFPHKWLGIVLAVYTVLTFAVLWIKQRELERRIGIAFSFIGLGLSVGTLIFGWLLRLIFF
;
A
#
# COMPACT_ATOMS: atom_id res chain seq x y z
N MET A 1 5.32 -13.88 18.62
CA MET A 1 6.15 -13.80 17.40
C MET A 1 6.14 -12.37 16.88
N ASN A 2 7.28 -11.67 16.97
CA ASN A 2 7.44 -10.23 16.68
C ASN A 2 7.69 -9.90 15.19
N PHE A 3 7.23 -10.76 14.26
CA PHE A 3 7.46 -10.57 12.81
C PHE A 3 6.45 -9.60 12.16
N HIS A 4 5.37 -9.29 12.87
CA HIS A 4 4.28 -8.41 12.42
C HIS A 4 4.72 -7.04 11.86
N PRO A 5 5.60 -6.27 12.53
CA PRO A 5 6.01 -4.99 11.98
C PRO A 5 6.89 -5.12 10.73
N LEU A 6 7.73 -6.15 10.65
CA LEU A 6 8.59 -6.36 9.48
C LEU A 6 7.78 -6.61 8.21
N VAL A 7 6.73 -7.44 8.30
CA VAL A 7 5.84 -7.74 7.17
C VAL A 7 5.08 -6.49 6.71
N ILE A 8 4.57 -5.69 7.64
CA ILE A 8 3.81 -4.47 7.32
C ILE A 8 4.71 -3.40 6.70
N TYR A 9 5.89 -3.13 7.29
CA TYR A 9 6.80 -2.12 6.73
C TYR A 9 7.39 -2.55 5.40
N LEU A 10 7.68 -3.83 5.21
CA LEU A 10 8.12 -4.36 3.93
C LEU A 10 7.03 -4.21 2.87
N ALA A 11 5.79 -4.56 3.19
CA ALA A 11 4.65 -4.44 2.26
C ALA A 11 4.39 -2.97 1.87
N VAL A 12 4.34 -2.05 2.85
CA VAL A 12 4.12 -0.63 2.59
C VAL A 12 5.30 -0.01 1.85
N GLY A 13 6.55 -0.38 2.19
CA GLY A 13 7.74 0.07 1.48
C GLY A 13 7.76 -0.37 0.02
N ALA A 14 7.39 -1.63 -0.26
CA ALA A 14 7.25 -2.13 -1.62
C ALA A 14 6.19 -1.35 -2.42
N LEU A 15 5.06 -1.01 -1.80
CA LEU A 15 4.01 -0.19 -2.41
C LEU A 15 4.47 1.24 -2.71
N ILE A 16 5.24 1.86 -1.82
CA ILE A 16 5.84 3.18 -2.06
C ILE A 16 6.75 3.14 -3.29
N LEU A 17 7.66 2.15 -3.37
CA LEU A 17 8.54 1.98 -4.53
C LEU A 17 7.74 1.72 -5.81
N CYS A 18 6.72 0.87 -5.74
CA CYS A 18 5.83 0.54 -6.86
C CYS A 18 5.12 1.79 -7.41
N TYR A 19 4.40 2.53 -6.57
CA TYR A 19 3.65 3.70 -7.01
C TYR A 19 4.54 4.88 -7.39
N THR A 20 5.73 5.00 -6.79
CA THR A 20 6.74 5.96 -7.24
C THR A 20 7.22 5.61 -8.65
N ALA A 21 7.51 4.34 -8.92
CA ALA A 21 7.94 3.89 -10.24
C ALA A 21 6.85 4.10 -11.31
N TYR A 22 5.59 3.81 -10.99
CA TYR A 22 4.48 4.15 -11.90
C TYR A 22 4.34 5.64 -12.11
N PHE A 23 4.44 6.45 -11.06
CA PHE A 23 4.36 7.90 -11.16
C PHE A 23 5.46 8.42 -12.08
N LEU A 24 6.70 7.97 -11.89
CA LEU A 24 7.84 8.32 -12.75
C LEU A 24 7.62 7.87 -14.20
N HIS A 25 7.12 6.66 -14.43
CA HIS A 25 6.82 6.18 -15.79
C HIS A 25 5.77 7.05 -16.48
N PHE A 26 4.64 7.34 -15.83
CA PHE A 26 3.56 8.10 -16.46
C PHE A 26 3.84 9.61 -16.56
N THR A 27 4.76 10.16 -15.75
CA THR A 27 5.13 11.58 -15.78
C THR A 27 6.35 11.86 -16.65
N LEU A 28 7.50 11.22 -16.38
CA LEU A 28 8.81 11.59 -16.91
C LEU A 28 9.42 10.53 -17.83
N LEU A 29 9.15 9.24 -17.58
CA LEU A 29 9.87 8.11 -18.19
C LEU A 29 8.97 7.23 -19.07
N ARG A 30 8.02 7.83 -19.79
CA ARG A 30 7.02 7.08 -20.60
C ARG A 30 7.67 6.22 -21.69
N ASN A 31 8.79 6.65 -22.24
CA ASN A 31 9.53 5.92 -23.27
C ASN A 31 10.33 4.73 -22.70
N SER A 32 10.47 4.63 -21.37
CA SER A 32 11.17 3.53 -20.71
C SER A 32 10.20 2.41 -20.34
N SER A 33 10.20 1.34 -21.15
CA SER A 33 9.48 0.11 -20.83
C SER A 33 9.98 -0.53 -19.52
N PHE A 34 11.27 -0.39 -19.23
CA PHE A 34 11.88 -0.93 -18.01
C PHE A 34 11.20 -0.40 -16.74
N THR A 35 10.96 0.91 -16.67
CA THR A 35 10.34 1.54 -15.50
C THR A 35 8.91 1.02 -15.27
N PHE A 36 8.15 0.79 -16.34
CA PHE A 36 6.81 0.21 -16.23
C PHE A 36 6.84 -1.23 -15.74
N TYR A 37 7.68 -2.09 -16.31
CA TYR A 37 7.76 -3.51 -15.90
C TYR A 37 8.34 -3.69 -14.51
N TYR A 38 9.26 -2.82 -14.08
CA TYR A 38 9.72 -2.76 -12.70
C TYR A 38 8.58 -2.42 -11.74
N ALA A 39 7.77 -1.40 -12.07
CA ALA A 39 6.60 -1.03 -11.27
C ALA A 39 5.58 -2.18 -11.23
N LEU A 40 5.30 -2.81 -12.37
CA LEU A 40 4.34 -3.90 -12.51
C LEU A 40 4.75 -5.16 -11.73
N THR A 41 6.03 -5.52 -11.75
CA THR A 41 6.56 -6.65 -10.98
C THR A 41 6.41 -6.41 -9.47
N ASN A 42 6.78 -5.22 -9.00
CA ASN A 42 6.57 -4.84 -7.61
C ASN A 42 5.07 -4.78 -7.24
N HIS A 43 4.22 -4.39 -8.19
CA HIS A 43 2.78 -4.36 -7.99
C HIS A 43 2.22 -5.77 -7.80
N ALA A 44 2.63 -6.73 -8.63
CA ALA A 44 2.23 -8.14 -8.51
C ALA A 44 2.63 -8.73 -7.15
N LEU A 45 3.84 -8.44 -6.67
CA LEU A 45 4.25 -8.83 -5.32
C LEU A 45 3.38 -8.17 -4.25
N SER A 46 3.10 -6.87 -4.40
CA SER A 46 2.31 -6.09 -3.46
C SER A 46 0.83 -6.51 -3.39
N VAL A 47 0.29 -7.06 -4.48
CA VAL A 47 -1.05 -7.68 -4.51
C VAL A 47 -1.14 -8.88 -3.55
N VAL A 48 -0.05 -9.59 -3.32
CA VAL A 48 0.01 -10.70 -2.35
C VAL A 48 0.36 -10.19 -0.95
N LEU A 49 1.32 -9.28 -0.84
CA LEU A 49 1.79 -8.79 0.45
C LEU A 49 0.75 -7.91 1.17
N SER A 50 0.00 -7.08 0.45
CA SER A 50 -0.93 -6.14 1.08
C SER A 50 -2.14 -6.81 1.76
N PRO A 51 -2.81 -7.83 1.18
CA PRO A 51 -3.83 -8.58 1.92
C PRO A 51 -3.25 -9.33 3.12
N LEU A 52 -2.05 -9.92 2.98
CA LEU A 52 -1.39 -10.59 4.10
C LEU A 52 -1.06 -9.62 5.23
N ALA A 53 -0.58 -8.42 4.92
CA ALA A 53 -0.33 -7.35 5.89
C ALA A 53 -1.63 -6.92 6.60
N VAL A 54 -2.75 -6.82 5.88
CA VAL A 54 -4.06 -6.53 6.48
C VAL A 54 -4.52 -7.67 7.39
N LEU A 55 -4.48 -8.91 6.93
CA LEU A 55 -4.92 -10.07 7.72
C LEU A 55 -4.09 -10.26 9.00
N THR A 56 -2.77 -10.10 8.90
CA THR A 56 -1.87 -10.14 10.06
C THR A 56 -2.06 -8.92 10.96
N GLY A 57 -2.36 -7.75 10.40
CA GLY A 57 -2.83 -6.55 11.11
C GLY A 57 -4.05 -6.83 11.98
N LEU A 58 -5.08 -7.41 11.38
CA LEU A 58 -6.36 -7.70 12.02
C LEU A 58 -6.24 -8.79 13.09
N SER A 59 -5.39 -9.80 12.91
CA SER A 59 -5.21 -10.85 13.91
C SER A 59 -4.60 -10.32 15.22
N VAL A 60 -3.70 -9.34 15.15
CA VAL A 60 -3.11 -8.70 16.33
C VAL A 60 -4.14 -7.85 17.10
N ALA A 61 -5.19 -7.37 16.44
CA ALA A 61 -6.27 -6.62 17.09
C ALA A 61 -7.05 -7.46 18.12
N GLY A 62 -6.97 -8.80 18.07
CA GLY A 62 -7.59 -9.70 19.04
C GLY A 62 -6.83 -9.85 20.36
N THR A 63 -5.63 -9.29 20.50
CA THR A 63 -4.83 -9.42 21.74
C THR A 63 -5.39 -8.56 22.87
N GLN A 64 -5.35 -9.04 24.12
CA GLN A 64 -5.87 -8.30 25.29
C GLN A 64 -5.29 -6.88 25.42
N TYR A 65 -3.99 -6.72 25.12
CA TYR A 65 -3.31 -5.43 25.13
C TYR A 65 -3.90 -4.43 24.14
N VAL A 66 -4.28 -4.89 22.94
CA VAL A 66 -4.90 -4.04 21.91
C VAL A 66 -6.39 -3.82 22.21
N GLN A 67 -7.08 -4.81 22.79
CA GLN A 67 -8.48 -4.73 23.18
C GLN A 67 -8.74 -3.65 24.25
N GLN A 68 -7.80 -3.46 25.19
CA GLN A 68 -7.86 -2.36 26.17
C GLN A 68 -7.80 -0.96 25.53
N LYS A 69 -7.27 -0.87 24.30
CA LYS A 69 -7.15 0.37 23.51
C LYS A 69 -8.10 0.37 22.29
N ALA A 70 -8.98 -0.62 22.18
CA ALA A 70 -9.78 -0.91 20.99
C ALA A 70 -10.71 0.23 20.52
N PRO A 71 -11.42 0.99 21.39
CA PRO A 71 -12.28 2.08 20.93
C PRO A 71 -11.49 3.09 20.11
N PHE A 72 -10.26 3.39 20.53
CA PHE A 72 -9.40 4.35 19.86
C PHE A 72 -8.75 3.77 18.60
N ILE A 73 -8.30 2.50 18.63
CA ILE A 73 -7.64 1.85 17.49
C ILE A 73 -8.62 1.55 16.35
N PHE A 74 -9.89 1.28 16.64
CA PHE A 74 -10.91 1.07 15.61
C PHE A 74 -11.33 2.37 14.91
N LEU A 75 -11.31 3.48 15.65
CA LEU A 75 -11.50 4.83 15.13
C LEU A 75 -10.22 5.40 14.49
N PHE A 76 -9.05 4.77 14.71
CA PHE A 76 -7.78 5.29 14.21
C PHE A 76 -7.67 5.07 12.68
N PRO A 77 -7.35 6.12 11.89
CA PRO A 77 -7.34 6.03 10.42
C PRO A 77 -6.43 4.95 9.83
N HIS A 78 -5.34 4.57 10.52
CA HIS A 78 -4.34 3.63 10.02
C HIS A 78 -4.92 2.30 9.51
N LYS A 79 -5.84 1.69 10.28
CA LYS A 79 -6.44 0.39 9.93
C LYS A 79 -7.21 0.49 8.62
N TRP A 80 -8.06 1.51 8.50
CA TRP A 80 -8.89 1.75 7.32
C TRP A 80 -8.04 2.11 6.11
N LEU A 81 -6.99 2.92 6.29
CA LEU A 81 -6.02 3.24 5.24
C LEU A 81 -5.32 1.99 4.71
N GLY A 82 -4.89 1.08 5.59
CA GLY A 82 -4.28 -0.19 5.18
C GLY A 82 -5.22 -1.08 4.37
N ILE A 83 -6.50 -1.18 4.76
CA ILE A 83 -7.53 -1.93 4.03
C ILE A 83 -7.79 -1.30 2.66
N VAL A 84 -8.00 0.03 2.63
CA VAL A 84 -8.26 0.78 1.40
C VAL A 84 -7.06 0.65 0.46
N LEU A 85 -5.83 0.77 0.96
CA LEU A 85 -4.61 0.59 0.18
C LEU A 85 -4.52 -0.81 -0.42
N ALA A 86 -4.84 -1.87 0.35
CA ALA A 86 -4.83 -3.24 -0.16
C ALA A 86 -5.86 -3.45 -1.28
N VAL A 87 -7.10 -3.01 -1.08
CA VAL A 87 -8.16 -3.08 -2.12
C VAL A 87 -7.75 -2.29 -3.35
N TYR A 88 -7.26 -1.08 -3.16
CA TYR A 88 -6.80 -0.21 -4.23
C TYR A 88 -5.65 -0.84 -5.04
N THR A 89 -4.70 -1.49 -4.36
CA THR A 89 -3.59 -2.24 -4.98
C THR A 89 -4.13 -3.35 -5.88
N VAL A 90 -5.04 -4.18 -5.37
CA VAL A 90 -5.63 -5.29 -6.15
C VAL A 90 -6.38 -4.78 -7.38
N LEU A 91 -7.22 -3.76 -7.22
CA LEU A 91 -8.03 -3.21 -8.32
C LEU A 91 -7.17 -2.53 -9.38
N THR A 92 -6.21 -1.71 -8.97
CA THR A 92 -5.34 -1.00 -9.91
C THR A 92 -4.37 -1.92 -10.62
N PHE A 93 -3.92 -3.01 -9.97
CA PHE A 93 -3.12 -4.03 -10.62
C PHE A 93 -3.84 -4.66 -11.81
N ALA A 94 -5.11 -5.07 -11.65
CA ALA A 94 -5.88 -5.66 -12.74
C ALA A 94 -5.96 -4.72 -13.95
N VAL A 95 -6.25 -3.44 -13.72
CA VAL A 95 -6.32 -2.44 -14.80
C VAL A 95 -4.96 -2.23 -15.45
N LEU A 96 -3.90 -2.02 -14.66
CA LEU A 96 -2.54 -1.76 -15.18
C LEU A 96 -1.95 -2.99 -15.88
N TRP A 97 -2.27 -4.19 -15.43
CA TRP A 97 -1.85 -5.46 -16.03
C TRP A 97 -2.53 -5.73 -17.37
N ILE A 98 -3.82 -5.40 -17.50
CA ILE A 98 -4.58 -5.61 -18.74
C ILE A 98 -4.30 -4.49 -19.75
N LYS A 99 -4.28 -3.23 -19.31
CA LYS A 99 -4.19 -2.04 -20.17
C LYS A 99 -2.78 -1.47 -20.32
N GLN A 100 -1.74 -2.31 -20.17
CA GLN A 100 -0.32 -1.90 -20.09
C GLN A 100 0.09 -0.80 -21.08
N ARG A 101 -0.27 -0.96 -22.37
CA ARG A 101 0.12 -0.03 -23.45
C ARG A 101 -0.97 0.97 -23.82
N GLU A 102 -2.21 0.69 -23.44
CA GLU A 102 -3.39 1.45 -23.83
C GLU A 102 -3.83 2.45 -22.75
N LEU A 103 -3.25 2.37 -21.54
CA LEU A 103 -3.67 3.22 -20.44
C LEU A 103 -3.37 4.68 -20.74
N GLU A 104 -4.41 5.51 -20.62
CA GLU A 104 -4.28 6.95 -20.76
C GLU A 104 -3.33 7.51 -19.70
N ARG A 105 -2.48 8.46 -20.10
CA ARG A 105 -1.47 9.07 -19.21
C ARG A 105 -2.09 9.64 -17.93
N ARG A 106 -3.21 10.36 -18.07
CA ARG A 106 -3.87 11.03 -16.95
C ARG A 106 -4.38 10.03 -15.92
N ILE A 107 -4.95 8.92 -16.39
CA ILE A 107 -5.41 7.81 -15.54
C ILE A 107 -4.23 7.17 -14.83
N GLY A 108 -3.13 6.88 -15.55
CA GLY A 108 -1.92 6.32 -14.95
C GLY A 108 -1.30 7.23 -13.87
N ILE A 109 -1.24 8.54 -14.11
CA ILE A 109 -0.77 9.52 -13.11
C ILE A 109 -1.70 9.53 -11.89
N ALA A 110 -3.02 9.59 -12.10
CA ALA A 110 -3.99 9.58 -11.01
C ALA A 110 -3.85 8.31 -10.17
N PHE A 111 -3.73 7.14 -10.82
CA PHE A 111 -3.57 5.88 -10.13
C PHE A 111 -2.33 5.85 -9.25
N SER A 112 -1.22 6.33 -9.80
CA SER A 112 0.07 6.39 -9.11
C SER A 112 0.03 7.36 -7.95
N PHE A 113 -0.54 8.55 -8.14
CA PHE A 113 -0.61 9.59 -7.13
C PHE A 113 -1.47 9.18 -5.94
N ILE A 114 -2.66 8.63 -6.20
CA ILE A 114 -3.57 8.15 -5.14
C ILE A 114 -2.92 6.97 -4.40
N GLY A 115 -2.33 6.01 -5.12
CA GLY A 115 -1.65 4.86 -4.51
C GLY A 115 -0.48 5.28 -3.63
N LEU A 116 0.32 6.24 -4.09
CA LEU A 116 1.42 6.83 -3.33
C LEU A 116 0.90 7.53 -2.06
N GLY A 117 -0.14 8.36 -2.20
CA GLY A 117 -0.77 9.07 -1.07
C GLY A 117 -1.31 8.11 -0.01
N LEU A 118 -2.00 7.05 -0.42
CA LEU A 118 -2.48 6.00 0.48
C LEU A 118 -1.33 5.25 1.16
N SER A 119 -0.25 4.96 0.45
CA SER A 119 0.93 4.27 0.99
C SER A 119 1.65 5.12 2.03
N VAL A 120 1.91 6.39 1.70
CA VAL A 120 2.53 7.36 2.61
C VAL A 120 1.65 7.63 3.82
N GLY A 121 0.34 7.82 3.61
CA GLY A 121 -0.61 7.98 4.70
C GLY A 121 -0.61 6.77 5.63
N THR A 122 -0.66 5.56 5.08
CA THR A 122 -0.59 4.32 5.87
C THR A 122 0.68 4.28 6.72
N LEU A 123 1.84 4.66 6.16
CA LEU A 123 3.10 4.73 6.89
C LEU A 123 3.07 5.77 8.02
N ILE A 124 2.63 7.00 7.73
CA ILE A 124 2.58 8.11 8.70
C ILE A 124 1.64 7.75 9.86
N PHE A 125 0.41 7.32 9.55
CA PHE A 125 -0.55 6.95 10.59
C PHE A 125 -0.09 5.69 11.36
N GLY A 126 0.61 4.76 10.72
CA GLY A 126 1.21 3.62 11.42
C GLY A 126 2.28 4.05 12.41
N TRP A 127 3.08 5.06 12.05
CA TRP A 127 4.09 5.63 12.93
C TRP A 127 3.49 6.47 14.06
N LEU A 128 2.46 7.27 13.79
CA LEU A 128 1.71 8.01 14.82
C LEU A 128 1.07 7.06 15.84
N LEU A 129 0.51 5.94 15.38
CA LEU A 129 -0.03 4.91 16.27
C LEU A 129 1.06 4.35 17.19
N ARG A 130 2.28 4.17 16.69
CA ARG A 130 3.40 3.80 17.56
C ARG A 130 3.66 4.85 18.62
N LEU A 131 3.89 6.11 18.24
CA LEU A 131 4.23 7.17 19.20
C LEU A 131 3.17 7.41 20.28
N ILE A 132 1.89 7.28 19.95
CA ILE A 132 0.79 7.58 20.89
C ILE A 132 0.58 6.43 21.88
N PHE A 133 0.84 5.19 21.45
CA PHE A 133 0.45 4.01 22.22
C PHE A 133 1.61 3.16 22.74
N PHE A 134 2.84 3.42 22.32
CA PHE A 134 4.05 2.68 22.64
C PHE A 134 5.24 3.63 22.86
#